data_AF-A0A8J6NNF9-F1
#
_entry.id   AF-A0A8J6NNF9-F1
#
_cell.length_a   1.000
_cell.length_b   1.000
_cell.length_c   1.000
_cell.angle_alpha   90.00
_cell.angle_beta   90.00
_cell.angle_gamma   90.00
#
_symmetry.space_group_name_H-M   'P 1'
#
loop_
_entity.id
_entity.type
_entity.pdbx_description
1 polymer ?
#
loop_
_entity_poly.entity_id
_entity_poly.type
_entity_poly.pdbx_seq_one_letter_code
_entity_poly.pdbx_strand_id
1 'polypeptide(L)'
;MKASKCFECGSSDIVSGLTVLTEETTSGGRPAYVNLAEPEPEKRPFLWIRDEVKSEFHAAVCGACGYTRLFAINHAEILEAHKKGFTSLG
;
A
#
# COMPACT_ATOMS: atom_id res chain seq x y z
N MET A 1 4.47 -6.76 9.97
CA MET A 1 5.81 -7.24 10.40
C MET A 1 6.59 -6.09 11.02
N LYS A 2 7.08 -6.21 12.26
CA LYS A 2 8.00 -5.23 12.86
C LYS A 2 9.44 -5.68 12.55
N ALA A 3 10.17 -4.94 11.73
CA ALA A 3 11.61 -5.14 11.59
C ALA A 3 12.27 -4.64 12.88
N SER A 4 12.89 -5.52 13.66
CA SER A 4 13.55 -5.18 14.92
C SER A 4 14.95 -4.59 14.73
N LYS A 5 15.51 -4.72 13.52
CA LYS A 5 16.82 -4.17 13.14
C LYS A 5 16.79 -3.63 11.72
N CYS A 6 17.60 -2.61 11.47
CA CYS A 6 17.86 -2.07 10.16
C CYS A 6 18.57 -3.11 9.30
N PHE A 7 18.12 -3.28 8.06
CA PHE A 7 18.75 -4.19 7.10
C PHE A 7 20.13 -3.70 6.68
N GLU A 8 20.33 -2.39 6.54
CA GLU A 8 21.58 -1.80 6.05
C GLU A 8 22.67 -1.72 7.14
N CYS A 9 22.35 -1.17 8.31
CA CYS A 9 23.36 -0.87 9.35
C CYS A 9 23.23 -1.71 10.63
N GLY A 10 22.20 -2.57 10.74
CA GLY A 10 21.98 -3.44 11.91
C GLY A 10 21.47 -2.73 13.18
N SER A 11 21.32 -1.39 13.17
CA SER A 11 20.76 -0.64 14.31
C SER A 11 19.32 -1.07 14.65
N SER A 12 18.98 -1.06 15.92
CA SER A 12 17.62 -1.29 16.43
C SER A 12 16.75 -0.04 16.44
N ASP A 13 17.30 1.14 16.13
CA ASP A 13 16.61 2.41 16.19
C ASP A 13 15.73 2.59 14.95
N ILE A 14 14.56 1.94 14.96
CA ILE A 14 13.59 1.95 13.86
C ILE A 14 12.33 2.69 14.28
N VAL A 15 12.00 3.75 13.54
CA VAL A 15 10.70 4.42 13.60
C VAL A 15 9.77 3.72 12.62
N SER A 16 8.86 2.90 13.13
CA SER A 16 7.95 2.06 12.32
C SER A 16 6.51 2.56 12.34
N GLY A 17 5.74 2.18 11.31
CA GLY A 17 4.29 2.45 11.26
C GLY A 17 3.96 3.87 10.79
N LEU A 18 4.92 4.53 10.14
CA LEU A 18 4.73 5.85 9.58
C LEU A 18 3.74 5.75 8.42
N THR A 19 2.75 6.64 8.38
CA THR A 19 1.85 6.78 7.22
C THR A 19 2.57 7.58 6.15
N VAL A 20 2.53 7.08 4.91
CA VAL A 20 3.11 7.79 3.75
C VAL A 20 2.01 8.65 3.15
N LEU A 21 2.22 9.96 3.13
CA LEU A 21 1.21 10.90 2.62
C LEU A 21 1.55 11.35 1.20
N THR A 22 0.54 11.48 0.35
CA THR A 22 0.62 12.22 -0.91
C THR A 22 0.33 13.68 -0.64
N GLU A 23 1.00 14.58 -1.36
CA GLU A 23 0.69 16.02 -1.27
C GLU A 23 -0.72 16.30 -1.81
N GLU A 24 -1.59 16.85 -0.98
CA GLU A 24 -2.78 17.59 -1.43
C GLU A 24 -2.58 19.06 -1.06
N THR A 25 -2.81 19.95 -2.04
CA THR A 25 -2.54 21.40 -1.98
C THR A 25 -3.36 22.16 -0.94
N THR A 26 -4.30 21.51 -0.26
CA THR A 26 -5.20 22.14 0.71
C THR A 26 -5.69 21.11 1.70
N SER A 27 -5.10 21.13 2.91
CA SER A 27 -5.63 20.50 4.12
C SER A 27 -5.49 18.97 4.23
N GLY A 28 -4.33 18.53 4.73
CA GLY A 28 -4.13 17.15 5.22
C GLY A 28 -3.82 16.16 4.11
N GLY A 29 -2.55 15.77 3.96
CA GLY A 29 -2.16 14.78 2.97
C GLY A 29 -2.94 13.47 3.15
N ARG A 30 -3.35 12.86 2.04
CA ARG A 30 -4.00 11.55 2.05
C ARG A 30 -2.95 10.45 2.09
N PRO A 31 -3.19 9.32 2.76
CA PRO A 31 -2.29 8.18 2.65
C PRO A 31 -2.10 7.76 1.20
N ALA A 32 -0.86 7.54 0.79
CA ALA A 32 -0.55 6.89 -0.47
C ALA A 32 -1.05 5.45 -0.42
N TYR A 33 -1.63 4.95 -1.51
CA TYR A 33 -2.18 3.61 -1.57
C TYR A 33 -1.97 2.98 -2.95
N VAL A 34 -2.08 1.66 -3.00
CA VAL A 34 -2.28 0.88 -4.23
C VAL A 34 -3.72 0.42 -4.31
N ASN A 35 -4.23 0.28 -5.53
CA ASN A 35 -5.58 -0.19 -5.82
C ASN A 35 -5.55 -1.26 -6.91
N LEU A 36 -6.30 -2.33 -6.72
CA LEU A 36 -6.65 -3.30 -7.75
C LEU A 36 -8.16 -3.30 -7.92
N ALA A 37 -8.63 -3.29 -9.16
CA ALA A 37 -10.05 -3.30 -9.47
C ALA A 37 -10.42 -4.53 -10.30
N GLU A 38 -11.65 -4.99 -10.13
CA GLU A 38 -12.22 -6.03 -10.97
C GLU A 38 -12.28 -5.53 -12.42
N PRO A 39 -11.78 -6.30 -13.41
CA PRO A 39 -11.87 -5.92 -14.80
C PRO A 39 -13.33 -5.86 -15.23
N GLU A 40 -13.64 -4.97 -16.17
CA GLU A 40 -14.98 -4.90 -16.74
C GLU A 40 -15.31 -6.19 -17.52
N PRO A 41 -16.42 -6.88 -17.20
CA PRO A 41 -16.80 -8.09 -17.90
C PRO A 41 -17.27 -7.78 -19.32
N GLU A 42 -16.94 -8.65 -20.28
CA GLU A 42 -17.35 -8.49 -21.70
C GLU A 42 -18.86 -8.34 -21.91
N LYS A 43 -19.66 -8.92 -21.00
CA LYS A 43 -21.12 -8.78 -20.97
C LYS A 43 -21.53 -8.18 -19.63
N ARG A 44 -21.59 -6.86 -19.57
CA ARG A 44 -22.00 -6.12 -18.37
C ARG A 44 -23.48 -6.36 -18.06
N PRO A 45 -23.84 -6.92 -16.90
CA PRO A 45 -25.24 -6.98 -16.46
C PRO A 45 -25.78 -5.58 -16.16
N PHE A 46 -27.11 -5.41 -16.18
CA PHE A 46 -27.77 -4.11 -15.96
C PHE A 46 -27.37 -3.44 -14.63
N LEU A 47 -27.08 -4.24 -13.61
CA LEU A 47 -26.52 -3.79 -12.34
C LEU A 47 -25.13 -4.43 -12.17
N TRP A 48 -24.07 -3.69 -12.53
CA TRP A 48 -22.68 -4.07 -12.27
C TRP A 48 -22.00 -2.97 -11.46
N ILE A 49 -21.44 -3.33 -10.32
CA ILE A 49 -20.63 -2.45 -9.47
C ILE A 49 -19.25 -3.06 -9.43
N ARG A 50 -18.24 -2.29 -9.84
CA ARG A 50 -16.85 -2.71 -9.84
C ARG A 50 -16.36 -2.91 -8.41
N ASP A 51 -15.85 -4.09 -8.11
CA ASP A 51 -15.18 -4.35 -6.85
C ASP A 51 -13.74 -3.79 -6.86
N GLU A 52 -13.27 -3.29 -5.73
CA GLU A 52 -11.96 -2.65 -5.58
C GLU A 52 -11.29 -3.06 -4.26
N VAL A 53 -10.01 -3.37 -4.35
CA VAL A 53 -9.17 -3.70 -3.18
C VAL A 53 -8.04 -2.68 -3.08
N LYS A 54 -8.03 -1.95 -1.96
CA LYS A 54 -7.04 -0.91 -1.67
C LYS A 54 -6.13 -1.32 -0.53
N SER A 55 -4.86 -0.95 -0.62
CA SER A 55 -3.93 -1.03 0.51
C SER A 55 -3.10 0.23 0.60
N GLU A 56 -3.12 0.84 1.78
CA GLU A 56 -2.26 1.98 2.11
C GLU A 56 -0.80 1.56 2.22
N PHE A 57 0.09 2.50 1.90
CA PHE A 57 1.51 2.40 2.12
C PHE A 57 1.90 2.97 3.48
N HIS A 58 2.73 2.21 4.17
CA HIS A 58 3.40 2.61 5.38
C HIS A 58 4.91 2.52 5.20
N ALA A 59 5.61 3.27 6.04
CA ALA A 59 7.06 3.26 6.07
C ALA A 59 7.61 2.88 7.45
N ALA A 60 8.84 2.37 7.42
CA ALA A 60 9.71 2.30 8.57
C ALA A 60 11.05 2.94 8.21
N VAL A 61 11.53 3.85 9.05
CA VAL A 61 12.77 4.60 8.83
C VAL A 61 13.76 4.26 9.93
N CYS A 62 14.99 3.92 9.54
CA CYS A 62 16.08 3.78 10.50
C CYS A 62 16.57 5.16 10.95
N GLY A 63 16.52 5.42 12.25
CA GLY A 63 17.01 6.67 12.83
C GLY A 63 18.53 6.85 12.74
N ALA A 64 19.29 5.76 12.62
CA ALA A 64 20.75 5.81 12.58
C ALA A 64 21.32 6.11 11.18
N CYS A 65 20.75 5.51 10.12
CA CYS A 65 21.29 5.62 8.76
C CYS A 65 20.29 6.14 7.72
N GLY A 66 19.03 6.38 8.10
CA GLY A 66 18.00 6.87 7.18
C GLY A 66 17.41 5.83 6.22
N TYR A 67 17.88 4.58 6.25
CA TYR A 67 17.30 3.52 5.42
C TYR A 67 15.79 3.44 5.63
N THR A 68 15.05 3.53 4.52
CA THR A 68 13.59 3.62 4.52
C THR A 68 13.00 2.42 3.82
N ARG A 69 12.15 1.68 4.54
CA ARG A 69 11.38 0.57 4.00
C ARG A 69 9.95 1.00 3.78
N LEU A 70 9.47 0.91 2.54
CA LEU A 70 8.07 1.12 2.16
C LEU A 70 7.35 -0.23 2.08
N PHE A 71 6.13 -0.34 2.61
CA PHE A 71 5.36 -1.57 2.58
C PHE A 71 3.84 -1.33 2.63
N ALA A 72 3.07 -2.24 2.05
CA ALA A 72 1.61 -2.25 2.06
C ALA A 72 1.07 -3.00 3.29
N ILE A 73 0.07 -2.46 3.99
CA ILE A 73 -0.47 -3.09 5.22
C ILE A 73 -1.51 -4.19 4.94
N ASN A 74 -2.26 -4.12 3.84
CA ASN A 74 -3.26 -5.12 3.45
C ASN A 74 -2.75 -5.99 2.28
N HIS A 75 -1.47 -6.36 2.32
CA HIS A 75 -0.81 -7.07 1.22
C HIS A 75 -1.46 -8.43 0.88
N ALA A 76 -2.11 -9.08 1.85
CA ALA A 76 -2.79 -10.35 1.65
C ALA A 76 -4.01 -10.20 0.74
N GLU A 77 -4.83 -9.17 0.96
CA GLU A 77 -6.01 -8.89 0.14
C GLU A 77 -5.62 -8.50 -1.29
N ILE A 78 -4.54 -7.71 -1.43
CA ILE A 78 -3.97 -7.37 -2.75
C ILE A 78 -3.53 -8.63 -3.50
N LEU A 79 -2.85 -9.56 -2.83
CA LEU A 79 -2.42 -10.81 -3.45
C LEU A 79 -3.62 -11.67 -3.88
N GLU A 80 -4.64 -11.78 -3.04
CA GLU A 80 -5.85 -12.54 -3.37
C GLU A 80 -6.64 -11.92 -4.52
N ALA A 81 -6.76 -10.59 -4.55
CA ALA A 81 -7.38 -9.86 -5.66
C ALA A 81 -6.62 -10.09 -6.98
N HIS A 82 -5.29 -9.99 -6.95
CA HIS A 82 -4.45 -10.27 -8.12
C HIS A 82 -4.63 -11.71 -8.62
N LYS A 83 -4.68 -12.71 -7.73
CA LYS A 83 -4.96 -14.11 -8.11
C LYS A 83 -6.33 -14.31 -8.74
N LYS A 84 -7.32 -13.47 -8.37
CA LYS A 84 -8.67 -13.45 -8.97
C LYS A 84 -8.72 -12.69 -10.30
N GLY A 85 -7.60 -12.14 -10.77
CA GLY A 85 -7.52 -11.41 -12.04
C GLY A 85 -7.83 -9.92 -11.95
N PHE A 86 -7.87 -9.34 -10.74
CA PHE A 86 -8.01 -7.90 -10.57
C PHE A 86 -6.72 -7.21 -11.04
N THR A 87 -6.86 -6.02 -11.63
CA THR A 87 -5.73 -5.29 -12.24
C THR A 87 -5.61 -3.87 -11.69
N SER A 88 -4.41 -3.29 -11.76
CA SER A 88 -4.20 -1.89 -11.42
C SER A 88 -4.94 -0.99 -12.41
N LEU A 89 -5.66 0.00 -11.88
CA LEU A 89 -6.20 1.09 -12.70
C LEU A 89 -5.03 2.03 -13.04
N GLY A 90 -4.66 2.09 -14.32
CA GLY A 90 -3.68 3.04 -14.85
C GLY A 90 -4.30 4.41 -15.13
#